data_AF-A0A409WTF1-F1
#
_entry.id   AF-A0A409WTF1-F1
#
_cell.length_a   1.000
_cell.length_b   1.000
_cell.length_c   1.000
_cell.angle_alpha   90.00
_cell.angle_beta   90.00
_cell.angle_gamma   90.00
#
_symmetry.space_group_name_H-M   'P 1'
#
loop_
_entity.id
_entity.type
_entity.pdbx_description
1 polymer ?
#
loop_
_entity_poly.entity_id
_entity_poly.type
_entity_poly.pdbx_seq_one_letter_code
_entity_poly.pdbx_strand_id
1 'polypeptide(L)'
;MANTVCDTTQPLLPLELEQTIVEIAAFMIISFPLSSTSCALELQLTTKRFREWTVPFLYRVLHIDRFFAGRTQSKAIEILNRYGKHTRQFFGRWDKENTIEGLKRCPMLQGIVNLHILLKFEEMHAAIQHHDTSSLQRLSAIFSTLKPELLLSPVYCNITHLEIVGFISDPKVLVSLPNLTHLCFASPTRIADPNVLLDPVTEKAVGRKSLEVVVYSSEDTRVPPADVRVIKLKRPLRYLIHLAQWMRHVNGEMDFWELAERMIFARRDTFFSIYSYCCWINV
;
A
#
# COMPACT_ATOMS: atom_id res chain seq x y z
N MET A 1 -10.31 -13.81 -61.17
CA MET A 1 -10.58 -13.32 -59.80
C MET A 1 -9.50 -13.93 -58.91
N ALA A 2 -8.54 -13.14 -58.44
CA ALA A 2 -7.44 -13.64 -57.63
C ALA A 2 -7.87 -13.66 -56.16
N ASN A 3 -7.99 -14.85 -55.58
CA ASN A 3 -8.13 -15.03 -54.13
C ASN A 3 -6.77 -14.74 -53.48
N THR A 4 -6.53 -13.47 -53.13
CA THR A 4 -5.45 -13.12 -52.21
C THR A 4 -5.80 -13.67 -50.83
N VAL A 5 -5.31 -14.88 -50.56
CA VAL A 5 -5.27 -15.45 -49.21
C VAL A 5 -4.39 -14.50 -48.40
N CYS A 6 -5.04 -13.71 -47.54
CA CYS A 6 -4.34 -12.86 -46.59
C CYS A 6 -3.52 -13.80 -45.69
N ASP A 7 -2.20 -13.71 -45.77
CA ASP A 7 -1.30 -14.52 -44.96
C ASP A 7 -1.37 -13.99 -43.51
N THR A 8 -2.34 -14.50 -42.75
CA THR A 8 -2.62 -14.09 -41.36
C THR A 8 -1.52 -14.53 -40.38
N THR A 9 -0.38 -14.98 -40.86
CA THR A 9 0.73 -15.48 -40.04
C THR A 9 1.61 -14.34 -39.51
N GLN A 10 1.58 -13.16 -40.11
CA GLN A 10 2.34 -12.01 -39.63
C GLN A 10 1.47 -11.05 -38.81
N PRO A 11 1.97 -10.56 -37.66
CA PRO A 11 1.28 -9.54 -36.87
C PRO A 11 1.08 -8.28 -37.70
N LEU A 12 -0.14 -7.73 -37.65
CA LEU A 12 -0.50 -6.50 -38.37
C LEU A 12 0.13 -5.25 -37.76
N LEU A 13 0.59 -5.32 -36.51
CA LEU A 13 1.16 -4.21 -35.76
C LEU A 13 2.64 -4.47 -35.44
N PRO A 14 3.48 -3.42 -35.39
CA PRO A 14 4.80 -3.47 -34.76
C PRO A 14 4.71 -4.04 -33.33
N LEU A 15 5.73 -4.82 -32.94
CA LEU A 15 5.76 -5.54 -31.67
C LEU A 15 5.57 -4.60 -30.47
N GLU A 16 6.18 -3.43 -30.51
CA GLU A 16 6.16 -2.42 -29.45
C GLU A 16 4.75 -1.83 -29.26
N LEU A 17 4.00 -1.66 -30.35
CA LEU A 17 2.62 -1.21 -30.30
C LEU A 17 1.70 -2.30 -29.74
N GLU A 18 1.90 -3.56 -30.16
CA GLU A 18 1.16 -4.69 -29.57
C GLU A 18 1.40 -4.78 -28.06
N GLN A 19 2.66 -4.68 -27.62
CA GLN A 19 3.00 -4.73 -26.20
C GLN A 19 2.32 -3.58 -25.44
N THR A 20 2.43 -2.36 -25.94
CA THR A 20 1.79 -1.18 -25.32
C THR A 20 0.27 -1.37 -25.19
N ILE A 21 -0.39 -1.88 -26.24
CA ILE A 21 -1.83 -2.16 -26.21
C ILE A 21 -2.16 -3.22 -25.16
N VAL A 22 -1.40 -4.32 -25.11
CA VAL A 22 -1.62 -5.40 -24.14
C VAL A 22 -1.39 -4.92 -22.72
N GLU A 23 -0.36 -4.12 -22.46
CA GLU A 23 -0.06 -3.57 -21.14
C GLU A 23 -1.15 -2.59 -20.66
N ILE A 24 -1.64 -1.72 -21.54
CA ILE A 24 -2.77 -0.83 -21.24
C ILE A 24 -4.03 -1.64 -20.96
N ALA A 25 -4.36 -2.61 -21.82
CA ALA A 25 -5.51 -3.48 -21.62
C ALA A 25 -5.41 -4.28 -20.32
N ALA A 26 -4.23 -4.84 -20.02
CA ALA A 26 -3.94 -5.56 -18.78
C ALA A 26 -4.14 -4.64 -17.57
N PHE A 27 -3.66 -3.40 -17.63
CA PHE A 27 -3.82 -2.43 -16.57
C PHE A 27 -5.29 -2.09 -16.30
N MET A 28 -6.10 -1.94 -17.35
CA MET A 28 -7.52 -1.61 -17.25
C MET A 28 -8.40 -2.78 -16.81
N ILE A 29 -8.08 -4.00 -17.27
CA ILE A 29 -8.91 -5.20 -17.03
C ILE A 29 -8.54 -5.88 -15.71
N ILE A 30 -7.25 -5.88 -15.33
CA ILE A 30 -6.79 -6.59 -14.14
C ILE A 30 -7.09 -5.76 -12.89
N SER A 31 -8.03 -6.27 -12.09
CA SER A 31 -8.41 -5.69 -10.80
C SER A 31 -8.31 -6.72 -9.67
N PHE A 32 -8.02 -6.23 -8.47
CA PHE A 32 -7.80 -7.01 -7.27
C PHE A 32 -8.99 -6.91 -6.30
N PRO A 33 -9.36 -7.99 -5.58
CA PRO A 33 -8.77 -9.32 -5.67
C PRO A 33 -9.02 -9.99 -7.03
N LEU A 34 -8.03 -10.73 -7.54
CA LEU A 34 -8.16 -11.43 -8.82
C LEU A 34 -9.37 -12.39 -8.76
N SER A 35 -10.27 -12.24 -9.72
CA SER A 35 -11.38 -13.14 -9.98
C SER A 35 -11.22 -13.76 -11.38
N SER A 36 -12.06 -14.74 -11.73
CA SER A 36 -12.13 -15.28 -13.09
C SER A 36 -12.52 -14.21 -14.13
N THR A 37 -13.23 -13.16 -13.71
CA THR A 37 -13.66 -12.06 -14.58
C THR A 37 -12.67 -10.89 -14.61
N SER A 38 -11.69 -10.82 -13.70
CA SER A 38 -10.73 -9.71 -13.58
C SER A 38 -9.27 -10.11 -13.78
N CYS A 39 -8.98 -11.25 -14.42
CA CYS A 39 -7.61 -11.73 -14.64
C CYS A 39 -7.13 -11.62 -16.09
N ALA A 40 -7.92 -10.97 -16.96
CA ALA A 40 -7.65 -10.86 -18.40
C ALA A 40 -7.29 -12.21 -19.05
N LEU A 41 -8.03 -13.27 -18.72
CA LEU A 41 -7.74 -14.63 -19.18
C LEU A 41 -7.65 -14.71 -20.72
N GLU A 42 -8.51 -14.00 -21.42
CA GLU A 42 -8.52 -13.92 -22.89
C GLU A 42 -7.17 -13.44 -23.44
N LEU A 43 -6.58 -12.39 -22.84
CA LEU A 43 -5.27 -11.89 -23.24
C LEU A 43 -4.18 -12.96 -23.02
N GLN A 44 -4.23 -13.68 -21.91
CA GLN A 44 -3.26 -14.74 -21.60
C GLN A 44 -3.36 -15.94 -22.54
N LEU A 45 -4.56 -16.26 -23.02
CA LEU A 45 -4.83 -17.39 -23.91
C LEU A 45 -4.58 -17.06 -25.38
N THR A 46 -4.48 -15.77 -25.74
CA THR A 46 -4.33 -15.34 -27.14
C THR A 46 -2.98 -15.77 -27.70
N THR A 47 -1.85 -15.45 -27.04
CA THR A 47 -0.51 -15.88 -27.44
C THR A 47 0.46 -15.96 -26.26
N LYS A 48 1.57 -16.70 -26.44
CA LYS A 48 2.65 -16.78 -25.43
C LYS A 48 3.22 -15.40 -25.06
N ARG A 49 3.46 -14.53 -26.04
CA ARG A 49 4.03 -13.20 -25.80
C ARG A 49 3.09 -12.30 -24.97
N PHE A 50 1.79 -12.37 -25.22
CA PHE A 50 0.82 -11.59 -24.43
C PHE A 50 0.78 -12.05 -22.98
N ARG A 51 0.90 -13.36 -22.74
CA ARG A 51 1.07 -13.89 -21.38
C ARG A 51 2.32 -13.32 -20.70
N GLU A 52 3.44 -13.28 -21.41
CA GLU A 52 4.70 -12.73 -20.85
C GLU A 52 4.57 -11.25 -20.49
N TRP A 53 3.91 -10.45 -21.34
CA TRP A 53 3.66 -9.02 -21.08
C TRP A 53 2.65 -8.75 -19.96
N THR A 54 1.68 -9.66 -19.74
CA THR A 54 0.65 -9.50 -18.70
C THR A 54 1.10 -9.97 -17.32
N VAL A 55 2.09 -10.86 -17.23
CA VAL A 55 2.61 -11.42 -15.96
C VAL A 55 2.96 -10.35 -14.92
N PRO A 56 3.69 -9.26 -15.25
CA PRO A 56 3.98 -8.22 -14.27
C PRO A 56 2.74 -7.63 -13.59
N PHE A 57 1.63 -7.48 -14.33
CA PHE A 57 0.38 -6.92 -13.83
C PHE A 57 -0.37 -7.90 -12.94
N LEU A 58 -0.36 -9.19 -13.29
CA LEU A 58 -1.03 -10.25 -12.50
C LEU A 58 -0.41 -10.43 -11.12
N TYR A 59 0.92 -10.27 -11.03
CA TYR A 59 1.66 -10.44 -9.79
C TYR A 59 2.02 -9.11 -9.11
N ARG A 60 1.48 -7.97 -9.57
CA ARG A 60 1.79 -6.64 -8.99
C ARG A 60 1.35 -6.47 -7.53
N VAL A 61 0.31 -7.22 -7.13
CA VAL A 61 -0.26 -7.20 -5.78
C VAL A 61 -0.21 -8.60 -5.19
N LEU A 62 0.34 -8.72 -3.99
CA LEU A 62 0.41 -9.97 -3.24
C LEU A 62 -0.35 -9.84 -1.92
N HIS A 63 -1.54 -10.45 -1.85
CA HIS A 63 -2.22 -10.71 -0.60
C HIS A 63 -1.83 -12.11 -0.10
N ILE A 64 -0.90 -12.19 0.86
CA ILE A 64 -0.21 -13.43 1.21
C ILE A 64 -1.16 -14.54 1.66
N ASP A 65 -2.14 -14.23 2.51
CA ASP A 65 -3.07 -15.22 3.05
C ASP A 65 -3.91 -15.87 1.93
N ARG A 66 -4.39 -15.04 0.97
CA ARG A 66 -5.15 -15.53 -0.20
C ARG A 66 -4.26 -16.23 -1.22
N PHE A 67 -2.99 -15.83 -1.31
CA PHE A 67 -2.05 -16.44 -2.23
C PHE A 67 -1.69 -17.87 -1.79
N PHE A 68 -1.50 -18.12 -0.50
CA PHE A 68 -1.24 -19.47 0.01
C PHE A 68 -2.50 -20.33 0.11
N ALA A 69 -3.70 -19.72 0.18
CA ALA A 69 -4.96 -20.46 0.20
C ALA A 69 -5.08 -21.42 -1.00
N GLY A 70 -5.27 -22.72 -0.69
CA GLY A 70 -5.39 -23.78 -1.70
C GLY A 70 -4.09 -24.17 -2.42
N ARG A 71 -2.92 -23.68 -1.97
CA ARG A 71 -1.61 -24.06 -2.50
C ARG A 71 -0.78 -24.77 -1.43
N THR A 72 0.03 -25.72 -1.86
CA THR A 72 1.11 -26.23 -0.99
C THR A 72 2.18 -25.15 -0.83
N GLN A 73 2.88 -25.16 0.31
CA GLN A 73 3.95 -24.21 0.59
C GLN A 73 5.03 -24.24 -0.51
N SER A 74 5.46 -25.42 -0.93
CA SER A 74 6.44 -25.60 -2.02
C SER A 74 5.99 -24.93 -3.33
N LYS A 75 4.73 -25.14 -3.74
CA LYS A 75 4.18 -24.53 -4.95
C LYS A 75 4.10 -23.01 -4.84
N ALA A 76 3.69 -22.48 -3.69
CA ALA A 76 3.64 -21.04 -3.46
C ALA A 76 5.03 -20.42 -3.53
N ILE A 77 6.04 -21.05 -2.90
CA ILE A 77 7.44 -20.62 -2.95
C ILE A 77 7.98 -20.65 -4.37
N GLU A 78 7.71 -21.70 -5.15
CA GLU A 78 8.13 -21.78 -6.56
C GLU A 78 7.59 -20.59 -7.38
N ILE A 79 6.29 -20.28 -7.22
CA ILE A 79 5.65 -19.16 -7.91
C ILE A 79 6.27 -17.82 -7.46
N LEU A 80 6.52 -17.64 -6.16
CA LEU A 80 7.15 -16.42 -5.63
C LEU A 80 8.60 -16.26 -6.10
N ASN A 81 9.37 -17.34 -6.19
CA ASN A 81 10.72 -17.31 -6.75
C ASN A 81 10.70 -16.86 -8.22
N ARG A 82 9.68 -17.28 -8.99
CA ARG A 82 9.57 -16.92 -10.41
C ARG A 82 9.05 -15.51 -10.64
N TYR A 83 8.03 -15.08 -9.88
CA TYR A 83 7.25 -13.87 -10.18
C TYR A 83 7.25 -12.81 -9.08
N GLY A 84 7.80 -13.09 -7.89
CA GLY A 84 7.81 -12.15 -6.76
C GLY A 84 8.53 -10.83 -7.04
N LYS A 85 9.48 -10.82 -8.00
CA LYS A 85 10.09 -9.59 -8.53
C LYS A 85 9.10 -8.60 -9.15
N HIS A 86 7.90 -9.04 -9.53
CA HIS A 86 6.86 -8.19 -10.09
C HIS A 86 5.95 -7.59 -9.00
N THR A 87 6.00 -8.11 -7.78
CA THR A 87 5.21 -7.59 -6.66
C THR A 87 5.66 -6.16 -6.33
N ARG A 88 4.68 -5.25 -6.25
CA ARG A 88 4.85 -3.85 -5.83
C ARG A 88 4.10 -3.58 -4.53
N GLN A 89 2.96 -4.23 -4.34
CA GLN A 89 2.08 -4.03 -3.19
C GLN A 89 1.94 -5.34 -2.42
N PHE A 90 2.24 -5.31 -1.12
CA PHE A 90 2.23 -6.49 -0.26
C PHE A 90 1.24 -6.31 0.89
N PHE A 91 0.42 -7.33 1.14
CA PHE A 91 -0.49 -7.39 2.28
C PHE A 91 -0.31 -8.72 3.02
N GLY A 92 0.03 -8.62 4.32
CA GLY A 92 0.18 -9.76 5.22
C GLY A 92 -0.56 -9.56 6.54
N ARG A 93 -1.20 -10.62 7.04
CA ARG A 93 -1.98 -10.51 8.29
C ARG A 93 -2.09 -11.77 9.15
N TRP A 94 -2.28 -12.98 8.61
CA TRP A 94 -2.71 -14.12 9.45
C TRP A 94 -1.61 -15.14 9.69
N ASP A 95 -0.76 -15.34 8.70
CA ASP A 95 0.30 -16.34 8.75
C ASP A 95 1.67 -15.67 8.74
N LYS A 96 2.37 -15.78 9.86
CA LYS A 96 3.66 -15.12 10.10
C LYS A 96 4.73 -15.66 9.15
N GLU A 97 4.86 -16.98 9.08
CA GLU A 97 5.86 -17.67 8.29
C GLU A 97 5.69 -17.35 6.80
N ASN A 98 4.46 -17.46 6.28
CA ASN A 98 4.14 -17.13 4.90
C ASN A 98 4.37 -15.64 4.61
N THR A 99 4.05 -14.75 5.57
CA THR A 99 4.33 -13.31 5.44
C THR A 99 5.82 -13.05 5.28
N ILE A 100 6.66 -13.60 6.16
CA ILE A 100 8.13 -13.46 6.08
C ILE A 100 8.64 -14.04 4.75
N GLU A 101 8.14 -15.20 4.35
CA GLU A 101 8.57 -15.89 3.15
C GLU A 101 8.23 -15.12 1.87
N GLY A 102 7.05 -14.50 1.84
CA GLY A 102 6.62 -13.60 0.78
C GLY A 102 7.48 -12.34 0.69
N LEU A 103 7.73 -11.68 1.82
CA LEU A 103 8.57 -10.48 1.88
C LEU A 103 9.97 -10.74 1.31
N LYS A 104 10.63 -11.83 1.72
CA LYS A 104 11.97 -12.23 1.24
C LYS A 104 12.07 -12.44 -0.28
N ARG A 105 10.95 -12.65 -0.97
CA ARG A 105 10.90 -12.95 -2.43
C ARG A 105 10.34 -11.82 -3.26
N CYS A 106 9.99 -10.71 -2.62
CA CYS A 106 9.44 -9.53 -3.28
C CYS A 106 10.42 -8.36 -3.12
N PRO A 107 11.48 -8.29 -3.94
CA PRO A 107 12.53 -7.28 -3.75
C PRO A 107 12.11 -5.86 -4.17
N MET A 108 11.08 -5.70 -4.98
CA MET A 108 10.70 -4.42 -5.60
C MET A 108 9.46 -3.79 -4.95
N LEU A 109 9.32 -3.92 -3.63
CA LEU A 109 8.14 -3.45 -2.91
C LEU A 109 8.09 -1.92 -2.89
N GLN A 110 6.90 -1.40 -3.14
CA GLN A 110 6.53 0.02 -3.06
C GLN A 110 5.60 0.29 -1.88
N GLY A 111 4.74 -0.68 -1.55
CA GLY A 111 3.83 -0.60 -0.41
C GLY A 111 3.79 -1.90 0.37
N ILE A 112 3.87 -1.80 1.70
CA ILE A 112 3.71 -2.92 2.63
C ILE A 112 2.59 -2.59 3.61
N VAL A 113 1.63 -3.51 3.73
CA VAL A 113 0.60 -3.52 4.78
C VAL A 113 0.78 -4.79 5.60
N ASN A 114 1.32 -4.65 6.79
CA ASN A 114 1.50 -5.73 7.76
C ASN A 114 0.60 -5.51 8.98
N LEU A 115 -0.52 -6.22 9.02
CA LEU A 115 -1.47 -6.18 10.14
C LEU A 115 -1.38 -7.45 11.02
N HIS A 116 -0.29 -8.21 10.90
CA HIS A 116 -0.07 -9.44 11.65
C HIS A 116 0.40 -9.14 13.08
N ILE A 117 -0.48 -9.35 14.07
CA ILE A 117 -0.23 -8.97 15.47
C ILE A 117 1.00 -9.64 16.11
N LEU A 118 1.38 -10.85 15.64
CA LEU A 118 2.54 -11.59 16.16
C LEU A 118 3.82 -11.38 15.36
N LEU A 119 3.76 -10.70 14.21
CA LEU A 119 4.96 -10.46 13.40
C LEU A 119 5.61 -9.18 13.88
N LYS A 120 6.76 -9.32 14.55
CA LYS A 120 7.49 -8.16 15.07
C LYS A 120 8.07 -7.33 13.93
N PHE A 121 8.21 -6.04 14.16
CA PHE A 121 8.80 -5.12 13.17
C PHE A 121 10.23 -5.53 12.80
N GLU A 122 11.00 -6.02 13.77
CA GLU A 122 12.35 -6.57 13.58
C GLU A 122 12.41 -7.70 12.56
N GLU A 123 11.45 -8.61 12.61
CA GLU A 123 11.40 -9.79 11.74
C GLU A 123 11.02 -9.40 10.31
N MET A 124 10.06 -8.48 10.17
CA MET A 124 9.72 -7.87 8.89
C MET A 124 10.92 -7.11 8.30
N HIS A 125 11.61 -6.32 9.12
CA HIS A 125 12.80 -5.58 8.71
C HIS A 125 13.89 -6.53 8.21
N ALA A 126 14.19 -7.59 8.96
CA ALA A 126 15.18 -8.60 8.58
C ALA A 126 14.82 -9.30 7.26
N ALA A 127 13.52 -9.46 6.97
CA ALA A 127 13.05 -10.07 5.73
C ALA A 127 13.29 -9.18 4.49
N ILE A 128 13.26 -7.85 4.64
CA ILE A 128 13.33 -6.91 3.51
C ILE A 128 14.66 -6.14 3.39
N GLN A 129 15.49 -6.14 4.44
CA GLN A 129 16.72 -5.32 4.49
C GLN A 129 17.75 -5.65 3.40
N HIS A 130 17.66 -6.83 2.79
CA HIS A 130 18.56 -7.27 1.73
C HIS A 130 18.07 -6.90 0.31
N HIS A 131 16.91 -6.25 0.21
CA HIS A 131 16.34 -5.83 -1.05
C HIS A 131 16.73 -4.40 -1.40
N ASP A 132 16.71 -4.09 -2.69
CA ASP A 132 16.71 -2.71 -3.15
C ASP A 132 15.33 -2.09 -2.81
N THR A 133 15.26 -1.54 -1.61
CA THR A 133 14.06 -0.93 -1.04
C THR A 133 13.98 0.56 -1.34
N SER A 134 14.78 1.05 -2.28
CA SER A 134 14.69 2.43 -2.77
C SER A 134 13.30 2.77 -3.31
N SER A 135 12.51 1.78 -3.73
CA SER A 135 11.12 1.96 -4.16
C SER A 135 10.09 1.99 -3.04
N LEU A 136 10.44 1.63 -1.80
CA LEU A 136 9.47 1.51 -0.71
C LEU A 136 9.01 2.89 -0.23
N GLN A 137 7.74 3.20 -0.50
CA GLN A 137 7.14 4.51 -0.26
C GLN A 137 6.01 4.48 0.76
N ARG A 138 5.31 3.34 0.89
CA ARG A 138 4.15 3.20 1.77
C ARG A 138 4.36 2.06 2.76
N LEU A 139 4.16 2.34 4.05
CA LEU A 139 4.28 1.35 5.12
C LEU A 139 3.12 1.49 6.10
N SER A 140 2.32 0.43 6.22
CA SER A 140 1.36 0.26 7.31
C SER A 140 1.81 -0.93 8.15
N ALA A 141 2.12 -0.73 9.42
CA ALA A 141 2.55 -1.82 10.29
C ALA A 141 2.09 -1.64 11.72
N ILE A 142 2.15 -2.73 12.50
CA ILE A 142 1.98 -2.69 13.95
C ILE A 142 3.34 -2.38 14.59
N PHE A 143 3.43 -1.28 15.34
CA PHE A 143 4.70 -0.76 15.88
C PHE A 143 4.89 -1.02 17.39
N SER A 144 4.13 -1.93 17.99
CA SER A 144 4.18 -2.22 19.43
C SER A 144 5.57 -2.67 19.93
N THR A 145 6.41 -3.24 19.07
CA THR A 145 7.80 -3.63 19.37
C THR A 145 8.82 -2.80 18.61
N LEU A 146 8.47 -1.62 18.10
CA LEU A 146 9.39 -0.83 17.29
C LEU A 146 10.59 -0.39 18.13
N LYS A 147 11.77 -0.80 17.65
CA LYS A 147 13.03 -0.17 18.00
C LYS A 147 13.27 1.03 17.08
N PRO A 148 13.38 2.26 17.61
CA PRO A 148 13.52 3.48 16.79
C PRO A 148 14.62 3.40 15.74
N GLU A 149 15.76 2.80 16.06
CA GLU A 149 16.92 2.65 15.17
C GLU A 149 16.60 1.88 13.89
N LEU A 150 15.61 0.99 13.90
CA LEU A 150 15.23 0.23 12.71
C LEU A 150 14.47 1.08 11.71
N LEU A 151 13.65 2.01 12.18
CA LEU A 151 12.92 2.94 11.31
C LEU A 151 13.88 3.93 10.63
N LEU A 152 15.06 4.16 11.22
CA LEU A 152 16.13 4.98 10.65
C LEU A 152 17.00 4.24 9.64
N SER A 153 16.77 2.94 9.43
CA SER A 153 17.48 2.16 8.43
C SER A 153 17.28 2.75 7.02
N PRO A 154 18.29 2.70 6.12
CA PRO A 154 18.16 3.13 4.73
C PRO A 154 16.98 2.50 3.99
N VAL A 155 16.52 1.33 4.44
CA VAL A 155 15.33 0.64 3.91
C VAL A 155 14.08 1.51 3.90
N TYR A 156 13.96 2.42 4.86
CA TYR A 156 12.77 3.25 5.06
C TYR A 156 13.01 4.73 4.72
N CYS A 157 14.14 5.08 4.11
CA CYS A 157 14.49 6.48 3.85
C CYS A 157 13.52 7.16 2.86
N ASN A 158 12.89 6.39 1.97
CA ASN A 158 11.96 6.86 0.95
C ASN A 158 10.48 6.73 1.33
N ILE A 159 10.19 6.38 2.59
CA ILE A 159 8.81 6.33 3.09
C ILE A 159 8.20 7.73 3.03
N THR A 160 7.13 7.85 2.25
CA THR A 160 6.30 9.04 2.15
C THR A 160 5.00 8.87 2.93
N HIS A 161 4.47 7.65 3.02
CA HIS A 161 3.24 7.33 3.75
C HIS A 161 3.49 6.30 4.83
N LEU A 162 3.21 6.66 6.08
CA LEU A 162 3.37 5.78 7.24
C LEU A 162 2.05 5.67 8.00
N GLU A 163 1.50 4.46 8.09
CA GLU A 163 0.39 4.12 8.97
C GLU A 163 0.91 3.32 10.17
N ILE A 164 0.78 3.91 11.34
CA ILE A 164 1.18 3.33 12.62
C ILE A 164 -0.06 2.73 13.26
N VAL A 165 -0.11 1.41 13.27
CA VAL A 165 -1.13 0.65 14.00
C VAL A 165 -0.60 0.35 15.40
N GLY A 166 -1.35 0.76 16.43
CA GLY A 166 -0.94 0.60 17.83
C GLY A 166 -0.22 1.81 18.39
N PHE A 167 0.81 1.57 19.20
CA PHE A 167 1.54 2.59 19.95
C PHE A 167 3.01 2.64 19.52
N ILE A 168 3.56 3.86 19.46
CA ILE A 168 4.98 4.12 19.25
C ILE A 168 5.57 4.70 20.54
N SER A 169 6.63 4.09 21.05
CA SER A 169 7.26 4.47 22.33
C SER A 169 7.97 5.82 22.26
N ASP A 170 8.62 6.11 21.14
CA ASP A 170 9.30 7.38 20.88
C ASP A 170 8.79 8.01 19.57
N PRO A 171 7.80 8.92 19.63
CA PRO A 171 7.30 9.61 18.44
C PRO A 171 8.34 10.49 17.74
N LYS A 172 9.43 10.88 18.43
CA LYS A 172 10.46 11.76 17.86
C LYS A 172 11.21 11.12 16.70
N VAL A 173 11.25 9.79 16.63
CA VAL A 173 11.84 9.06 15.51
C VAL A 173 11.17 9.40 14.16
N LEU A 174 9.89 9.80 14.17
CA LEU A 174 9.17 10.18 12.94
C LEU A 174 9.74 11.44 12.31
N VAL A 175 10.29 12.35 13.14
CA VAL A 175 10.98 13.56 12.70
C VAL A 175 12.32 13.25 12.01
N SER A 176 12.76 11.99 12.02
CA SER A 176 13.99 11.54 11.37
C SER A 176 13.79 10.88 10.00
N LEU A 177 12.56 10.54 9.58
CA LEU A 177 12.22 10.04 8.22
C LEU A 177 12.13 11.10 7.09
N PRO A 178 13.19 11.39 6.32
CA PRO A 178 13.34 12.63 5.52
C PRO A 178 12.22 12.93 4.53
N ASN A 179 11.62 11.89 3.96
CA ASN A 179 10.61 11.99 2.92
C ASN A 179 9.18 11.81 3.42
N LEU A 180 8.96 11.70 4.74
CA LEU A 180 7.63 11.49 5.30
C LEU A 180 6.75 12.72 5.06
N THR A 181 5.66 12.52 4.31
CA THR A 181 4.66 13.54 3.98
C THR A 181 3.27 13.21 4.52
N HIS A 182 2.97 11.91 4.68
CA HIS A 182 1.67 11.39 5.10
C HIS A 182 1.84 10.48 6.32
N LEU A 183 1.15 10.81 7.42
CA LEU A 183 1.22 10.06 8.67
C LEU A 183 -0.20 9.68 9.11
N CYS A 184 -0.42 8.41 9.42
CA CYS A 184 -1.68 7.91 9.96
C CYS A 184 -1.43 7.23 11.30
N PHE A 185 -2.22 7.59 12.31
CA PHE A 185 -2.25 6.89 13.59
C PHE A 185 -3.57 6.13 13.71
N ALA A 186 -3.47 4.81 13.77
CA ALA A 186 -4.60 3.90 13.97
C ALA A 186 -4.46 3.20 15.33
N SER A 187 -4.65 3.94 16.42
CA SER A 187 -4.54 3.37 17.78
C SER A 187 -5.85 2.71 18.24
N PRO A 188 -5.81 1.44 18.71
CA PRO A 188 -6.98 0.77 19.27
C PRO A 188 -7.31 1.26 20.69
N THR A 189 -6.36 1.91 21.36
CA THR A 189 -6.52 2.40 22.73
C THR A 189 -6.67 3.91 22.75
N ARG A 190 -7.39 4.40 23.76
CA ARG A 190 -7.43 5.83 24.10
C ARG A 190 -6.01 6.28 24.44
N ILE A 191 -5.28 6.78 23.44
CA ILE A 191 -4.05 7.52 23.71
C ILE A 191 -4.46 8.69 24.62
N ALA A 192 -3.73 8.86 25.72
CA ALA A 192 -4.05 9.84 26.75
C ALA A 192 -4.23 11.24 26.15
N ASP A 193 -3.41 11.59 25.15
CA ASP A 193 -3.56 12.79 24.36
C ASP A 193 -2.95 12.61 22.95
N PRO A 194 -3.72 12.75 21.84
CA PRO A 194 -3.15 12.75 20.49
C PRO A 194 -2.11 13.87 20.30
N ASN A 195 -2.17 14.98 21.04
CA ASN A 195 -1.16 16.04 20.97
C ASN A 195 0.24 15.52 21.30
N VAL A 196 0.38 14.56 22.23
CA VAL A 196 1.70 13.99 22.57
C VAL A 196 2.37 13.31 21.36
N LEU A 197 1.57 12.74 20.45
CA LEU A 197 2.09 12.16 19.20
C LEU A 197 2.26 13.20 18.10
N LEU A 198 1.42 14.23 18.09
CA LEU A 198 1.34 15.19 17.02
C LEU A 198 2.35 16.33 17.21
N ASP A 199 2.47 16.89 18.41
CA ASP A 199 3.31 18.05 18.71
C ASP A 199 4.75 17.88 18.20
N PRO A 200 5.46 16.76 18.44
CA PRO A 200 6.81 16.59 17.93
C PRO A 200 6.91 16.63 16.40
N VAL A 201 5.83 16.25 15.70
CA VAL A 201 5.78 16.13 14.24
C VAL A 201 5.16 17.37 13.58
N THR A 202 4.31 18.11 14.31
CA THR A 202 3.56 19.26 13.80
C THR A 202 4.14 20.61 14.23
N GLU A 203 4.91 20.68 15.32
CA GLU A 203 5.50 21.91 15.86
C GLU A 203 6.27 22.67 14.77
N LYS A 204 5.88 23.89 14.42
CA LYS A 204 6.57 24.65 13.35
C LYS A 204 8.04 24.97 13.63
N ALA A 205 8.46 24.94 14.90
CA ALA A 205 9.82 25.28 15.32
C ALA A 205 10.84 24.15 15.07
N VAL A 206 10.39 22.90 15.13
CA VAL A 206 11.22 21.68 15.00
C VAL A 206 10.73 20.79 13.85
N GLY A 207 9.45 20.89 13.54
CA GLY A 207 8.70 20.07 12.61
C GLY A 207 9.15 20.29 11.18
N ARG A 208 9.32 19.17 10.49
CA ARG A 208 9.63 19.15 9.08
C ARG A 208 8.57 19.88 8.28
N LYS A 209 9.04 20.70 7.35
CA LYS A 209 8.23 21.28 6.27
C LYS A 209 7.54 20.22 5.39
N SER A 210 7.92 18.95 5.49
CA SER A 210 7.43 17.88 4.63
C SER A 210 6.08 17.29 5.05
N LEU A 211 5.69 17.35 6.33
CA LEU A 211 4.44 16.70 6.74
C LEU A 211 3.23 17.52 6.28
N GLU A 212 2.47 16.94 5.35
CA GLU A 212 1.36 17.59 4.65
C GLU A 212 0.02 17.06 5.12
N VAL A 213 -0.06 15.75 5.40
CA VAL A 213 -1.28 15.04 5.76
C VAL A 213 -1.08 14.27 7.05
N VAL A 214 -1.98 14.48 8.02
CA VAL A 214 -2.04 13.68 9.23
C VAL A 214 -3.43 13.10 9.40
N VAL A 215 -3.53 11.79 9.39
CA VAL A 215 -4.78 11.06 9.60
C VAL A 215 -4.80 10.50 11.02
N TYR A 216 -5.79 10.90 11.80
CA TYR A 216 -6.06 10.33 13.11
C TYR A 216 -7.30 9.43 13.01
N SER A 217 -7.08 8.12 13.01
CA SER A 217 -8.14 7.11 12.92
C SER A 217 -8.51 6.63 14.31
N SER A 218 -9.62 7.14 14.84
CA SER A 218 -10.05 6.87 16.22
C SER A 218 -11.57 6.74 16.35
N GLU A 219 -12.02 6.01 17.36
CA GLU A 219 -13.43 5.96 17.78
C GLU A 219 -13.78 7.11 18.73
N ASP A 220 -12.76 7.76 19.30
CA ASP A 220 -12.93 8.90 20.19
C ASP A 220 -13.73 10.00 19.50
N THR A 221 -14.59 10.72 20.22
CA THR A 221 -15.37 11.86 19.69
C THR A 221 -14.66 13.20 19.90
N ARG A 222 -13.59 13.25 20.72
CA ARG A 222 -12.78 14.46 20.99
C ARG A 222 -12.39 15.19 19.70
N VAL A 223 -12.49 16.52 19.70
CA VAL A 223 -12.12 17.36 18.56
C VAL A 223 -10.62 17.16 18.27
N PRO A 224 -10.22 16.91 17.01
CA PRO A 224 -8.79 16.86 16.68
C PRO A 224 -8.12 18.22 16.92
N PRO A 225 -6.79 18.26 17.00
CA PRO A 225 -6.06 19.52 17.12
C PRO A 225 -6.41 20.48 15.98
N ALA A 226 -6.37 21.79 16.27
CA ALA A 226 -6.67 22.85 15.31
C ALA A 226 -5.54 23.07 14.28
N ASP A 227 -5.03 21.99 13.70
CA ASP A 227 -4.08 22.00 12.59
C ASP A 227 -4.81 21.62 11.30
N VAL A 228 -4.70 22.46 10.27
CA VAL A 228 -5.35 22.27 8.97
C VAL A 228 -4.95 20.93 8.32
N ARG A 229 -3.76 20.42 8.65
CA ARG A 229 -3.22 19.16 8.13
C ARG A 229 -3.82 17.93 8.79
N VAL A 230 -4.49 18.09 9.94
CA VAL A 230 -5.00 16.96 10.71
C VAL A 230 -6.43 16.65 10.30
N ILE A 231 -6.64 15.42 9.84
CA ILE A 231 -7.95 14.87 9.54
C ILE A 231 -8.23 13.75 10.50
N LYS A 232 -9.39 13.85 11.14
CA LYS A 232 -9.90 12.76 11.95
C LYS A 232 -10.83 11.91 11.10
N LEU A 233 -10.48 10.63 10.96
CA LEU A 233 -11.35 9.64 10.35
C LEU A 233 -11.92 8.74 11.44
N LYS A 234 -13.18 8.33 11.27
CA LYS A 234 -13.77 7.32 12.13
C LYS A 234 -13.02 6.01 11.93
N ARG A 235 -12.47 5.46 13.00
CA ARG A 235 -11.78 4.16 12.94
C ARG A 235 -12.75 3.10 12.43
N PRO A 236 -12.40 2.35 11.38
CA PRO A 236 -13.20 1.21 11.01
C PRO A 236 -13.16 0.15 12.11
N LEU A 237 -14.34 -0.31 12.53
CA LEU A 237 -14.49 -1.37 13.55
C LEU A 237 -13.94 -2.73 13.08
N ARG A 238 -13.70 -2.89 11.77
CA ARG A 238 -13.37 -4.16 11.15
C ARG A 238 -12.19 -4.03 10.21
N TYR A 239 -11.30 -5.02 10.28
CA TYR A 239 -10.18 -5.20 9.35
C TYR A 239 -10.60 -5.16 7.87
N LEU A 240 -11.84 -5.57 7.57
CA LEU A 240 -12.37 -5.63 6.21
C LEU A 240 -12.34 -4.27 5.55
N ILE A 241 -12.51 -3.19 6.33
CA ILE A 241 -12.50 -1.83 5.79
C ILE A 241 -11.08 -1.39 5.49
N HIS A 242 -10.08 -1.69 6.33
CA HIS A 242 -8.66 -1.44 5.99
C HIS A 242 -8.26 -2.19 4.72
N LEU A 243 -8.66 -3.46 4.63
CA LEU A 243 -8.43 -4.26 3.42
C LEU A 243 -9.12 -3.65 2.20
N ALA A 244 -10.36 -3.18 2.35
CA ALA A 244 -11.09 -2.53 1.26
C ALA A 244 -10.39 -1.24 0.81
N GLN A 245 -9.96 -0.37 1.73
CA GLN A 245 -9.23 0.85 1.39
C GLN A 245 -7.91 0.56 0.68
N TRP A 246 -7.17 -0.43 1.16
CA TRP A 246 -5.96 -0.89 0.47
C TRP A 246 -6.28 -1.45 -0.92
N MET A 247 -7.36 -2.22 -1.06
CA MET A 247 -7.78 -2.76 -2.36
C MET A 247 -8.18 -1.65 -3.35
N ARG A 248 -8.84 -0.59 -2.88
CA ARG A 248 -9.15 0.59 -3.69
C ARG A 248 -7.87 1.24 -4.21
N HIS A 249 -6.89 1.48 -3.34
CA HIS A 249 -5.59 2.02 -3.73
C HIS A 249 -4.91 1.19 -4.83
N VAL A 250 -4.80 -0.13 -4.65
CA VAL A 250 -4.08 -0.99 -5.62
C VAL A 250 -4.80 -1.14 -6.96
N ASN A 251 -6.08 -0.80 -7.02
CA ASN A 251 -6.89 -0.72 -8.23
C ASN A 251 -6.91 0.68 -8.85
N GLY A 252 -6.18 1.65 -8.28
CA GLY A 252 -6.19 3.04 -8.75
C GLY A 252 -7.46 3.80 -8.39
N GLU A 253 -8.28 3.27 -7.48
CA GLU A 253 -9.40 4.00 -6.91
C GLU A 253 -8.95 4.88 -5.72
N MET A 254 -9.74 5.92 -5.44
CA MET A 254 -9.48 6.83 -4.32
C MET A 254 -9.51 6.08 -2.98
N ASP A 255 -8.37 6.08 -2.27
CA ASP A 255 -8.23 5.54 -0.93
C ASP A 255 -8.43 6.64 0.15
N PHE A 256 -8.20 6.30 1.42
CA PHE A 256 -8.33 7.28 2.51
C PHE A 256 -7.22 8.32 2.54
N TRP A 257 -6.06 8.06 1.92
CA TRP A 257 -4.97 9.03 1.84
C TRP A 257 -5.32 10.13 0.85
N GLU A 258 -5.75 9.76 -0.36
CA GLU A 258 -6.17 10.73 -1.37
C GLU A 258 -7.40 11.53 -0.90
N LEU A 259 -8.34 10.90 -0.21
CA LEU A 259 -9.45 11.62 0.43
C LEU A 259 -8.93 12.67 1.43
N ALA A 260 -7.94 12.30 2.25
CA ALA A 260 -7.37 13.19 3.24
C ALA A 260 -6.65 14.38 2.58
N GLU A 261 -5.87 14.15 1.52
CA GLU A 261 -5.24 15.20 0.73
C GLU A 261 -6.26 16.21 0.20
N ARG A 262 -7.33 15.73 -0.46
CA ARG A 262 -8.40 16.57 -1.02
C ARG A 262 -9.10 17.40 0.06
N MET A 263 -9.32 16.82 1.23
CA MET A 263 -9.92 17.53 2.36
C MET A 263 -9.02 18.62 2.93
N ILE A 264 -7.71 18.36 3.08
CA ILE A 264 -6.75 19.37 3.55
C ILE A 264 -6.65 20.50 2.52
N PHE A 265 -6.57 20.16 1.24
CA PHE A 265 -6.59 21.13 0.15
C PHE A 265 -7.83 22.04 0.26
N ALA A 266 -9.02 21.46 0.36
CA ALA A 266 -10.25 22.22 0.46
C ALA A 266 -10.35 23.09 1.74
N ARG A 267 -9.73 22.67 2.85
CA ARG A 267 -9.64 23.49 4.07
C ARG A 267 -8.69 24.67 3.93
N ARG A 268 -7.56 24.51 3.23
CA ARG A 268 -6.60 25.60 2.97
C ARG A 268 -7.26 26.73 2.19
N ASP A 269 -8.16 26.39 1.28
CA ASP A 269 -8.91 27.35 0.47
C ASP A 269 -10.24 27.80 1.11
N THR A 270 -10.44 27.53 2.41
CA THR A 270 -11.63 27.93 3.19
C THR A 270 -12.98 27.37 2.70
N PHE A 271 -13.00 26.35 1.83
CA PHE A 271 -14.24 25.70 1.39
C PHE A 271 -14.93 24.90 2.51
N PHE A 272 -14.15 24.42 3.49
CA PHE A 272 -14.66 23.69 4.66
C PHE A 272 -14.08 24.25 5.94
N SER A 273 -14.89 24.25 7.01
CA SER A 273 -14.41 24.51 8.36
C SER A 273 -13.43 23.42 8.81
N ILE A 274 -12.41 23.80 9.58
CA ILE A 274 -11.43 22.88 10.20
C ILE A 274 -12.13 21.81 11.06
N TYR A 275 -13.31 22.14 11.60
CA TYR A 275 -14.13 21.25 12.42
C TYR A 275 -15.07 20.34 11.62
N SER A 276 -15.06 20.41 10.29
CA SER A 276 -15.88 19.53 9.46
C SER A 276 -15.40 18.08 9.63
N TYR A 277 -16.23 17.27 10.27
CA TYR A 277 -16.01 15.83 10.39
C TYR A 277 -16.43 15.16 9.08
N CYS A 278 -15.52 14.38 8.48
CA CYS A 278 -15.94 13.42 7.47
C CYS A 278 -16.39 12.14 8.16
N CYS A 279 -17.70 12.00 8.31
CA CYS A 279 -18.27 10.67 8.43
C CYS A 279 -18.02 9.97 7.09
N TRP A 280 -17.20 8.92 7.12
CA TRP A 280 -17.15 7.97 6.02
C TRP A 280 -18.57 7.46 5.78
N ILE A 281 -19.16 7.87 4.66
CA ILE A 281 -20.35 7.23 4.14
C ILE A 281 -19.87 5.84 3.70
N ASN A 282 -20.48 4.79 4.26
CA ASN A 282 -20.27 3.42 3.79
C ASN A 282 -20.75 3.36 2.34
N VAL A 283 -19.85 3.63 1.39
CA VAL A 283 -20.04 3.34 -0.03
C VAL A 283 -19.41 1.99 -0.32
#